data_AF-A0A1N5YZE3-F1
#
_entry.id   AF-A0A1N5YZE3-F1
#
_cell.length_a   1.000
_cell.length_b   1.000
_cell.length_c   1.000
_cell.angle_alpha   90.00
_cell.angle_beta   90.00
_cell.angle_gamma   90.00
#
_symmetry.space_group_name_H-M   'P 1'
#
loop_
_entity.id
_entity.type
_entity.pdbx_description
1 polymer ?
#
loop_
_entity_poly.entity_id
_entity_poly.type
_entity_poly.pdbx_seq_one_letter_code
_entity_poly.pdbx_strand_id
1 'polypeptide(L)'
;MTVSRRRDRLEEYVEAVVIARLSRPDAAALLTPDDDGGERERAAQAAEQVRQRLDDAAASFAAGVITARQLATITGQLRPELAALEAAAAPPPDRASVLGELVSAADVEKAWDALSPDARRTVVRLLMEIRVDRGRRGPGSSTDGIEIIWR
;
A
#
# COMPACT_ATOMS: atom_id res chain seq x y z
N MET A 1 -0.24 20.71 24.85
CA MET A 1 -0.61 19.30 24.57
C MET A 1 0.23 18.83 23.40
N THR A 2 1.27 18.03 23.67
CA THR A 2 2.35 17.70 22.73
C THR A 2 1.89 16.71 21.67
N VAL A 3 2.45 16.80 20.46
CA VAL A 3 2.15 15.93 19.30
C VAL A 3 2.31 14.44 19.62
N SER A 4 3.21 14.06 20.55
CA SER A 4 3.41 12.67 20.97
C SER A 4 2.15 12.03 21.55
N ARG A 5 1.47 12.69 22.50
CA ARG A 5 0.24 12.15 23.12
C ARG A 5 -0.91 11.91 22.13
N ARG A 6 -0.89 12.59 20.97
CA ARG A 6 -1.89 12.38 19.91
C ARG A 6 -1.53 11.18 19.02
N ARG A 7 -0.24 10.91 18.81
CA ARG A 7 0.23 9.73 18.08
C ARG A 7 -0.03 8.46 18.87
N ASP A 8 0.31 8.46 20.15
CA ASP A 8 0.14 7.30 21.03
C ASP A 8 -1.33 6.85 21.08
N ARG A 9 -2.26 7.81 21.19
CA ARG A 9 -3.72 7.53 21.14
C ARG A 9 -4.24 7.03 19.79
N LEU A 10 -3.63 7.48 18.69
CA LEU A 10 -4.01 7.01 17.35
C LEU A 10 -3.52 5.58 17.14
N GLU A 11 -2.29 5.28 17.59
CA GLU A 11 -1.72 3.94 17.54
C GLU A 11 -2.56 2.96 18.37
N GLU A 12 -2.86 3.28 19.63
CA GLU A 12 -3.76 2.48 20.49
C GLU A 12 -5.13 2.25 19.86
N TYR A 13 -5.72 3.29 19.23
CA TYR A 13 -7.00 3.17 18.55
C TYR A 13 -6.94 2.24 17.33
N VAL A 14 -5.91 2.37 16.50
CA VAL A 14 -5.70 1.53 15.32
C VAL A 14 -5.47 0.08 15.73
N GLU A 15 -4.63 -0.17 16.75
CA GLU A 15 -4.39 -1.51 17.28
C GLU A 15 -5.69 -2.17 17.76
N ALA A 16 -6.49 -1.46 18.57
CA ALA A 16 -7.77 -1.97 19.04
C ALA A 16 -8.74 -2.31 17.89
N VAL A 17 -8.79 -1.47 16.86
CA VAL A 17 -9.63 -1.69 15.68
C VAL A 17 -9.17 -2.92 14.88
N VAL A 18 -7.86 -3.10 14.71
CA VAL A 18 -7.29 -4.27 14.01
C VAL A 18 -7.55 -5.56 14.79
N ILE A 19 -7.26 -5.58 16.09
CA ILE A 19 -7.50 -6.75 16.95
C ILE A 19 -8.99 -7.12 16.92
N ALA A 20 -9.88 -6.13 17.10
CA ALA A 20 -11.32 -6.37 17.05
C ALA A 20 -11.78 -6.95 15.70
N ARG A 21 -11.18 -6.55 14.57
CA ARG A 21 -11.51 -7.09 13.25
C ARG A 21 -11.03 -8.53 13.08
N LEU A 22 -9.82 -8.84 13.55
CA LEU A 22 -9.19 -10.16 13.48
C LEU A 22 -9.83 -11.18 14.44
N SER A 23 -10.41 -10.73 15.55
CA SER A 23 -11.15 -11.58 16.49
C SER A 23 -12.54 -12.00 16.01
N ARG A 24 -13.01 -11.51 14.86
CA ARG A 24 -14.32 -11.87 14.32
C ARG A 24 -14.28 -13.26 13.68
N PRO A 25 -15.38 -14.04 13.72
CA PRO A 25 -15.43 -15.39 13.15
C PRO A 25 -15.22 -15.41 11.62
N ASP A 26 -15.45 -14.29 10.93
CA ASP A 26 -15.22 -14.14 9.50
C ASP A 26 -13.79 -13.70 9.14
N ALA A 27 -12.86 -13.59 10.11
CA ALA A 27 -11.49 -13.12 9.87
C ALA A 27 -10.71 -13.99 8.87
N ALA A 28 -11.07 -15.27 8.71
CA ALA A 28 -10.51 -16.14 7.67
C ALA A 28 -10.74 -15.61 6.24
N ALA A 29 -11.81 -14.85 6.01
CA ALA A 29 -12.07 -14.21 4.72
C ALA A 29 -11.00 -13.16 4.37
N LEU A 30 -10.31 -12.59 5.37
CA LEU A 30 -9.21 -11.63 5.17
C LEU A 30 -7.96 -12.29 4.56
N LEU A 31 -7.86 -13.61 4.57
CA LEU A 31 -6.75 -14.33 3.92
C LEU A 31 -6.90 -14.35 2.41
N THR A 32 -8.12 -14.18 1.90
CA THR A 32 -8.38 -14.08 0.47
C THR A 32 -8.07 -12.66 0.01
N PRO A 33 -7.24 -12.46 -1.04
CA PRO A 33 -7.04 -11.15 -1.63
C PRO A 33 -8.36 -10.61 -2.19
N ASP A 34 -8.59 -9.31 -2.06
CA ASP A 34 -9.71 -8.66 -2.74
C ASP A 34 -9.49 -8.68 -4.25
N ASP A 35 -10.60 -8.80 -4.99
CA ASP A 35 -10.60 -8.64 -6.43
C ASP A 35 -10.34 -7.16 -6.75
N ASP A 36 -9.22 -6.89 -7.41
CA ASP A 36 -8.83 -5.56 -7.85
C ASP A 36 -9.53 -5.16 -9.16
N GLY A 37 -10.51 -5.93 -9.61
CA GLY A 37 -11.27 -5.69 -10.83
C GLY A 37 -10.38 -5.65 -12.06
N GLY A 38 -9.24 -6.35 -12.03
CA GLY A 38 -8.23 -6.37 -13.10
C GLY A 38 -7.36 -5.12 -13.21
N GLU A 39 -7.31 -4.25 -12.19
CA GLU A 39 -6.45 -3.06 -12.19
C GLU A 39 -4.96 -3.42 -12.34
N ARG A 40 -4.46 -4.43 -11.63
CA ARG A 40 -3.08 -4.92 -11.78
C ARG A 40 -2.78 -5.41 -13.19
N GLU A 41 -3.72 -6.14 -13.79
CA GLU A 41 -3.57 -6.65 -15.16
C GLU A 41 -3.49 -5.49 -16.16
N ARG A 42 -4.35 -4.48 -16.01
CA ARG A 42 -4.28 -3.25 -16.84
C ARG A 42 -2.95 -2.51 -16.64
N ALA A 43 -2.47 -2.40 -15.40
CA ALA A 43 -1.19 -1.78 -15.10
C ALA A 43 -0.02 -2.56 -15.71
N ALA A 44 -0.07 -3.90 -15.67
CA ALA A 44 0.94 -4.77 -16.29
C ALA A 44 0.98 -4.59 -17.82
N GLN A 45 -0.19 -4.54 -18.47
CA GLN A 45 -0.30 -4.30 -19.90
C GLN A 45 0.22 -2.90 -20.28
N ALA A 46 -0.11 -1.87 -19.49
CA ALA A 46 0.40 -0.52 -19.70
C ALA A 46 1.93 -0.45 -19.50
N ALA A 47 2.48 -1.12 -18.49
CA ALA A 47 3.93 -1.21 -18.26
C ALA A 47 4.63 -1.81 -19.49
N GLU A 48 4.05 -2.86 -20.07
CA GLU A 48 4.58 -3.49 -21.27
C GLU A 48 4.59 -2.55 -22.48
N GLN A 49 3.53 -1.76 -22.68
CA GLN A 49 3.50 -0.74 -23.72
C GLN A 49 4.59 0.33 -23.53
N VAL A 50 4.88 0.72 -22.28
CA VAL A 50 5.96 1.68 -21.98
C VAL A 50 7.34 1.07 -22.24
N ARG A 51 7.55 -0.22 -21.92
CA ARG A 51 8.80 -0.93 -22.25
C ARG A 51 9.02 -0.98 -23.76
N GLN A 52 8.00 -1.32 -24.53
CA GLN A 52 8.08 -1.33 -26.00
C GLN A 52 8.48 0.05 -26.55
N ARG A 53 7.92 1.15 -26.01
CA ARG A 53 8.31 2.52 -26.41
C ARG A 53 9.76 2.86 -26.07
N LEU A 54 10.28 2.36 -24.95
CA LEU A 54 11.69 2.52 -24.58
C LEU A 54 12.61 1.76 -25.55
N ASP A 55 12.22 0.54 -25.93
CA ASP A 55 12.96 -0.29 -26.88
C ASP A 55 12.95 0.33 -28.28
N ASP A 56 11.81 0.83 -28.75
CA ASP A 56 11.68 1.55 -30.02
C ASP A 56 12.55 2.82 -30.05
N ALA A 57 12.61 3.55 -28.93
CA ALA A 57 13.48 4.72 -28.82
C ALA A 57 14.97 4.33 -28.88
N ALA A 58 15.35 3.22 -28.25
CA ALA A 58 16.71 2.70 -28.32
C ALA A 58 17.07 2.26 -29.76
N ALA A 59 16.17 1.56 -30.44
CA ALA A 59 16.35 1.17 -31.84
C ALA A 59 16.46 2.39 -32.77
N SER A 60 15.62 3.41 -32.57
CA SER A 60 15.66 4.67 -33.32
C SER A 60 16.97 5.43 -33.12
N PHE A 61 17.52 5.40 -31.91
CA PHE A 61 18.84 5.98 -31.62
C PHE A 61 19.96 5.20 -32.32
N ALA A 62 19.94 3.87 -32.25
CA ALA A 62 20.91 3.02 -32.93
C ALA A 62 20.89 3.21 -34.46
N ALA A 63 19.71 3.45 -35.04
CA ALA A 63 19.53 3.77 -36.44
C ALA A 63 19.89 5.23 -36.82
N GLY A 64 20.27 6.07 -35.86
CA GLY A 64 20.60 7.47 -36.09
C GLY A 64 19.40 8.37 -36.40
N VAL A 65 18.17 7.89 -36.20
CA VAL A 65 16.93 8.65 -36.43
C VAL A 65 16.74 9.74 -35.37
N ILE A 66 17.18 9.48 -34.15
CA ILE A 66 17.13 10.43 -33.04
C ILE A 66 18.51 10.67 -32.44
N THR A 67 18.69 11.84 -31.83
CA THR A 67 19.91 12.23 -31.13
C THR A 67 19.94 11.69 -29.70
N ALA A 68 21.14 11.62 -29.11
CA ALA A 68 21.31 11.23 -27.70
C ALA A 68 20.52 12.14 -26.74
N ARG A 69 20.40 13.44 -27.06
CA ARG A 69 19.60 14.39 -26.27
C ARG A 69 18.11 14.03 -26.30
N GLN A 70 17.58 13.65 -27.46
CA GLN A 70 16.18 13.22 -27.59
C GLN A 70 15.94 11.90 -26.84
N LEU A 71 16.85 10.94 -26.95
CA LEU A 71 16.78 9.68 -26.19
C LEU A 71 16.79 9.93 -24.67
N ALA A 72 17.66 10.82 -24.18
CA ALA A 72 17.70 11.20 -22.78
C ALA A 72 16.37 11.81 -22.30
N THR A 73 15.76 12.70 -23.09
CA THR A 73 14.43 13.28 -22.77
C THR A 73 13.34 12.19 -22.71
N ILE A 74 13.28 11.31 -23.72
CA ILE A 74 12.27 10.23 -23.79
C ILE A 74 12.41 9.29 -22.58
N THR A 75 13.62 8.78 -22.35
CA THR A 75 13.89 7.85 -21.24
C THR A 75 13.67 8.49 -19.87
N GLY A 76 13.97 9.79 -19.73
CA GLY A 76 13.71 10.56 -18.50
C GLY A 76 12.21 10.68 -18.16
N GLN A 77 11.33 10.62 -19.17
CA GLN A 77 9.87 10.65 -18.98
C GLN A 77 9.30 9.25 -18.76
N LEU A 78 9.74 8.27 -19.56
CA LEU A 78 9.14 6.93 -19.57
C LEU A 78 9.62 6.05 -18.41
N ARG A 79 10.84 6.22 -17.89
CA ARG A 79 11.32 5.39 -16.77
C ARG A 79 10.53 5.60 -15.47
N PRO A 80 10.23 6.84 -15.05
CA PRO A 80 9.35 7.06 -13.89
C PRO A 80 7.94 6.51 -14.10
N GLU A 81 7.38 6.66 -15.30
CA GLU A 81 6.06 6.11 -15.66
C GLU A 81 6.06 4.58 -15.56
N LEU A 82 7.08 3.92 -16.13
CA LEU A 82 7.25 2.48 -16.05
C LEU A 82 7.35 2.00 -14.59
N ALA A 83 8.17 2.67 -13.78
CA ALA A 83 8.32 2.30 -12.37
C ALA A 83 7.00 2.41 -11.59
N ALA A 84 6.17 3.42 -11.88
CA ALA A 84 4.86 3.57 -11.26
C ALA A 84 3.89 2.46 -11.69
N LEU A 85 3.87 2.12 -12.98
CA LEU A 85 3.02 1.04 -13.53
C LEU A 85 3.46 -0.34 -13.00
N GLU A 86 4.76 -0.59 -12.90
CA GLU A 86 5.30 -1.82 -12.31
C GLU A 86 4.94 -1.95 -10.83
N ALA A 87 4.98 -0.85 -10.07
CA ALA A 87 4.55 -0.84 -8.68
C ALA A 87 3.03 -1.11 -8.55
N ALA A 88 2.22 -0.58 -9.47
CA ALA A 88 0.78 -0.83 -9.51
C ALA A 88 0.42 -2.25 -9.96
N ALA A 89 1.24 -2.86 -10.83
CA ALA A 89 1.07 -4.22 -11.30
C ALA A 89 1.57 -5.28 -10.29
N ALA A 90 2.31 -4.86 -9.26
CA ALA A 90 2.89 -5.78 -8.29
C ALA A 90 1.79 -6.60 -7.58
N PRO A 91 1.99 -7.92 -7.40
CA PRO A 91 1.06 -8.73 -6.65
C PRO A 91 0.97 -8.23 -5.21
N PRO A 92 -0.21 -8.30 -4.57
CA PRO A 92 -0.33 -7.96 -3.16
C PRO A 92 0.56 -8.91 -2.33
N PRO A 93 1.08 -8.44 -1.19
CA PRO A 93 1.79 -9.31 -0.27
C PRO A 93 0.89 -10.48 0.14
N ASP A 94 1.50 -11.66 0.30
CA ASP A 94 0.80 -12.87 0.69
C ASP A 94 0.11 -12.68 2.06
N ARG A 95 -1.21 -12.51 2.02
CA ARG A 95 -2.03 -12.28 3.22
C ARG A 95 -1.93 -13.47 4.18
N ALA A 96 -1.76 -14.70 3.68
CA ALA A 96 -1.61 -15.88 4.52
C ALA A 96 -0.31 -15.85 5.33
N SER A 97 0.81 -15.48 4.69
CA SER A 97 2.10 -15.33 5.38
C SER A 97 2.09 -14.23 6.45
N VAL A 98 1.27 -13.20 6.31
CA VAL A 98 1.25 -12.04 7.23
C VAL A 98 0.19 -12.17 8.33
N LEU A 99 -1.00 -12.68 7.98
CA LEU A 99 -2.17 -12.71 8.89
C LEU A 99 -2.45 -14.11 9.43
N GLY A 100 -1.88 -15.17 8.86
CA GLY A 100 -2.27 -16.56 9.15
C GLY A 100 -2.17 -16.91 10.64
N GLU A 101 -1.08 -16.51 11.30
CA GLU A 101 -0.88 -16.76 12.73
C GLU A 101 -1.87 -15.97 13.60
N LEU A 102 -2.21 -14.74 13.21
CA LEU A 102 -3.19 -13.91 13.91
C LEU A 102 -4.62 -14.43 13.75
N VAL A 103 -5.00 -14.83 12.54
CA VAL A 103 -6.35 -15.32 12.22
C VAL A 103 -6.64 -16.69 12.84
N SER A 104 -5.60 -17.51 13.02
CA SER A 104 -5.72 -18.82 13.67
C SER A 104 -5.48 -18.80 15.18
N ALA A 105 -5.09 -17.65 15.75
CA ALA A 105 -4.84 -17.51 17.17
C ALA A 105 -6.13 -17.65 17.98
N ALA A 106 -6.07 -18.43 19.06
CA ALA A 106 -7.15 -18.49 20.05
C ALA A 106 -7.29 -17.17 20.84
N ASP A 107 -6.21 -16.41 20.95
CA ASP A 107 -6.14 -15.10 21.58
C ASP A 107 -5.36 -14.15 20.66
N VAL A 108 -6.10 -13.38 19.88
CA VAL A 108 -5.56 -12.45 18.88
C VAL A 108 -4.79 -11.30 19.53
N GLU A 109 -5.21 -10.83 20.70
CA GLU A 109 -4.56 -9.74 21.42
C GLU A 109 -3.16 -10.17 21.87
N LYS A 110 -3.05 -11.37 22.46
CA LYS A 110 -1.75 -11.93 22.84
C LYS A 110 -0.84 -12.20 21.62
N ALA A 111 -1.41 -12.66 20.51
CA ALA A 111 -0.67 -12.88 19.27
C ALA A 111 -0.17 -11.57 18.65
N TRP A 112 -1.00 -10.52 18.68
CA TRP A 112 -0.64 -9.16 18.28
C TRP A 112 0.51 -8.61 19.13
N ASP A 113 0.43 -8.80 20.44
CA ASP A 113 1.44 -8.29 21.37
C ASP A 113 2.82 -8.89 21.15
N ALA A 114 2.88 -10.14 20.70
CA ALA A 114 4.12 -10.84 20.37
C ALA A 114 4.79 -10.31 19.07
N LEU A 115 4.06 -9.58 18.21
CA LEU A 115 4.61 -9.05 16.97
C LEU A 115 5.57 -7.90 17.21
N SER A 116 6.64 -7.85 16.40
CA SER A 116 7.52 -6.69 16.33
C SER A 116 6.78 -5.45 15.81
N PRO A 117 7.25 -4.22 16.12
CA PRO A 117 6.63 -3.01 15.62
C PRO A 117 6.51 -2.95 14.09
N ASP A 118 7.49 -3.49 13.36
CA ASP A 118 7.45 -3.54 11.90
C ASP A 118 6.45 -4.57 11.37
N ALA A 119 6.28 -5.70 12.06
CA ALA A 119 5.24 -6.67 11.73
C ALA A 119 3.83 -6.08 11.96
N ARG A 120 3.60 -5.41 13.10
CA ARG A 120 2.33 -4.71 13.37
C ARG A 120 2.01 -3.68 12.28
N ARG A 121 2.98 -2.85 11.89
CA ARG A 121 2.82 -1.88 10.77
C ARG A 121 2.50 -2.56 9.45
N THR A 122 3.10 -3.72 9.18
CA THR A 122 2.82 -4.50 7.97
C THR A 122 1.38 -4.99 7.96
N VAL A 123 0.88 -5.52 9.09
CA VAL A 123 -0.52 -5.94 9.22
C VAL A 123 -1.48 -4.76 9.04
N VAL A 124 -1.21 -3.62 9.69
CA VAL A 124 -2.05 -2.41 9.54
C VAL A 124 -2.11 -1.99 8.06
N ARG A 125 -0.97 -1.89 7.38
CA ARG A 125 -0.91 -1.51 5.95
C ARG A 125 -1.60 -2.51 5.02
N LEU A 126 -1.64 -3.77 5.41
CA LEU A 126 -2.29 -4.82 4.65
C LEU A 126 -3.81 -4.70 4.72
N LEU A 127 -4.33 -4.40 5.91
CA LEU A 127 -5.76 -4.39 6.19
C LEU A 127 -6.43 -3.03 5.94
N MET A 128 -5.69 -1.93 6.08
CA MET A 128 -6.28 -0.59 5.99
C MET A 128 -5.32 0.48 5.49
N GLU A 129 -5.91 1.53 4.91
CA GLU A 129 -5.27 2.82 4.71
C GLU A 129 -5.79 3.80 5.77
N ILE A 130 -4.86 4.47 6.46
CA ILE A 130 -5.19 5.49 7.46
C ILE A 130 -4.96 6.86 6.81
N ARG A 131 -6.04 7.61 6.60
CA ARG A 131 -5.98 9.00 6.17
C ARG A 131 -6.18 9.90 7.36
N VAL A 132 -5.21 10.78 7.59
CA VAL A 132 -5.31 11.83 8.60
C VAL A 132 -5.47 13.15 7.87
N ASP A 133 -6.71 13.63 7.77
CA ASP A 133 -6.97 14.97 7.26
C ASP A 133 -6.43 16.02 8.25
N ARG A 134 -6.03 17.17 7.73
CA ARG A 134 -5.64 18.32 8.54
C ARG A 134 -6.90 18.91 9.16
N GLY A 135 -7.33 18.34 10.28
CA GLY A 135 -8.45 18.84 11.06
C GLY A 135 -8.38 20.36 11.23
N ARG A 136 -9.50 21.04 10.99
CA ARG A 136 -9.63 22.50 11.13
C ARG A 136 -9.12 22.92 12.50
N ARG A 137 -8.19 23.90 12.54
CA ARG A 137 -7.57 24.39 13.78
C ARG A 137 -8.64 25.11 14.63
N GLY A 138 -9.31 24.38 15.51
CA GLY A 138 -10.31 24.88 16.46
C GLY A 138 -10.09 24.33 17.86
N PRO A 139 -10.55 25.02 18.93
CA PRO A 139 -10.37 24.60 20.31
C PRO A 139 -11.37 23.48 20.62
N GLY A 140 -11.02 22.25 20.26
CA GLY A 140 -11.85 21.07 20.52
C GLY A 140 -11.04 19.81 20.28
N SER A 141 -11.04 18.90 21.25
CA SER A 141 -10.47 17.57 21.10
C SER A 141 -11.49 16.73 20.33
N SER A 142 -11.35 16.64 19.02
CA SER A 142 -12.04 15.61 18.26
C SER A 142 -11.02 14.82 17.46
N THR A 143 -11.26 13.51 17.44
CA THR A 143 -10.75 12.55 16.46
C THR A 143 -11.26 12.84 15.04
N ASP A 144 -11.92 14.00 14.82
CA ASP A 144 -12.39 14.47 13.52
C ASP A 144 -11.19 14.67 12.58
N GLY A 145 -11.11 13.81 11.58
CA GLY A 145 -10.08 13.83 10.55
C GLY A 145 -9.31 12.53 10.42
N ILE A 146 -9.57 11.50 11.23
CA ILE A 146 -9.02 10.15 10.99
C ILE A 146 -10.06 9.32 10.24
N GLU A 147 -9.79 9.06 8.97
CA GLU A 147 -10.56 8.16 8.12
C GLU A 147 -9.79 6.84 7.98
N ILE A 148 -10.41 5.74 8.41
CA ILE A 148 -9.89 4.39 8.23
C ILE A 148 -10.62 3.79 7.03
N ILE A 149 -9.88 3.50 5.96
CA ILE A 149 -10.40 2.85 4.76
C ILE A 149 -9.89 1.41 4.78
N TRP A 150 -10.78 0.46 4.98
CA TRP A 150 -10.43 -0.97 4.89
C TRP A 150 -10.13 -1.34 3.44
N ARG A 151 -9.11 -2.18 3.26
CA ARG A 151 -8.72 -2.73 1.97
C ARG A 151 -9.41 -4.05 1.71
#